data_AF-A0A5K1J914-F1
#
_entry.id   AF-A0A5K1J914-F1
#
_cell.length_a   1.000
_cell.length_b   1.000
_cell.length_c   1.000
_cell.angle_alpha   90.00
_cell.angle_beta   90.00
_cell.angle_gamma   90.00
#
_symmetry.space_group_name_H-M   'P 1'
#
loop_
_entity.id
_entity.type
_entity.pdbx_description
1 polymer ?
#
loop_
_entity_poly.entity_id
_entity_poly.type
_entity_poly.pdbx_seq_one_letter_code
_entity_poly.pdbx_strand_id
1 'polypeptide(L)'
;MDAVIINSALSWCVAALLGAVLIALKRLYSIILANQEGTKTLLRSRLYDIHERTVKTGYCPDDRKRETEQVYTAYHALGGNGVGTQYYQEILNAPVCAERG
;
A
#
# COMPACT_ATOMS: atom_id res chain seq x y z
N MET A 1 -16.98 -9.55 -53.93
CA MET A 1 -17.62 -9.73 -52.60
C MET A 1 -16.61 -10.25 -51.58
N ASP A 2 -15.68 -11.11 -51.99
CA ASP A 2 -14.73 -11.77 -51.08
C ASP A 2 -13.80 -10.80 -50.34
N ALA A 3 -13.24 -9.80 -51.03
CA ALA A 3 -12.38 -8.79 -50.42
C ALA A 3 -13.07 -7.93 -49.34
N VAL A 4 -14.37 -7.66 -49.51
CA VAL A 4 -15.16 -6.90 -48.53
C VAL A 4 -15.39 -7.73 -47.28
N ILE A 5 -15.74 -9.01 -47.44
CA ILE A 5 -15.93 -9.96 -46.33
C ILE A 5 -14.62 -10.14 -45.54
N ILE A 6 -13.48 -10.29 -46.24
CA ILE A 6 -12.16 -10.44 -45.62
C ILE A 6 -11.77 -9.18 -44.82
N ASN A 7 -11.97 -7.98 -45.39
CA ASN A 7 -11.65 -6.73 -44.69
C ASN A 7 -12.54 -6.50 -43.45
N SER A 8 -13.84 -6.83 -43.55
CA SER A 8 -14.75 -6.77 -42.40
C SER A 8 -14.33 -7.75 -41.31
N ALA A 9 -13.99 -8.99 -41.66
CA ALA A 9 -13.50 -9.99 -40.71
C ALA A 9 -12.21 -9.55 -40.02
N LEU A 10 -11.26 -8.97 -40.77
CA LEU A 10 -10.02 -8.43 -40.23
C LEU A 10 -10.29 -7.30 -39.22
N SER A 11 -11.22 -6.39 -39.52
CA SER A 11 -11.60 -5.31 -38.62
C SER A 11 -12.17 -5.82 -37.29
N TRP A 12 -13.02 -6.84 -37.32
CA TRP A 12 -13.56 -7.46 -36.10
C TRP A 12 -12.46 -8.16 -35.28
N CYS A 13 -11.51 -8.81 -35.93
CA CYS A 13 -10.34 -9.41 -35.25
C CYS A 13 -9.49 -8.35 -34.54
N VAL A 14 -9.23 -7.21 -35.19
CA VAL A 14 -8.49 -6.10 -34.59
C VAL A 14 -9.25 -5.52 -33.40
N ALA A 15 -10.57 -5.31 -33.53
CA ALA A 15 -11.40 -4.82 -32.43
C ALA A 15 -11.41 -5.78 -31.24
N ALA A 16 -11.53 -7.09 -31.48
CA ALA A 16 -11.48 -8.11 -30.44
C ALA A 16 -10.12 -8.13 -29.73
N LEU A 17 -9.02 -8.02 -30.49
CA LEU A 17 -7.66 -7.98 -29.95
C LEU A 17 -7.45 -6.75 -29.07
N LEU A 18 -7.84 -5.56 -29.54
CA LEU A 18 -7.76 -4.32 -28.76
C LEU A 18 -8.60 -4.40 -27.49
N GLY A 19 -9.82 -4.96 -27.58
CA GLY A 19 -10.68 -5.20 -26.41
C GLY A 19 -10.02 -6.12 -25.39
N ALA A 20 -9.42 -7.22 -25.83
CA ALA A 20 -8.69 -8.15 -24.95
C ALA A 20 -7.50 -7.47 -24.27
N VAL A 21 -6.74 -6.64 -24.99
CA VAL A 21 -5.63 -5.86 -24.42
C VAL A 21 -6.13 -4.89 -23.35
N LEU A 22 -7.20 -4.14 -23.62
CA LEU A 22 -7.78 -3.21 -22.64
C LEU A 22 -8.26 -3.93 -21.37
N ILE A 23 -8.88 -5.10 -21.50
CA ILE A 23 -9.30 -5.93 -20.36
C ILE A 23 -8.09 -6.43 -19.58
N ALA A 24 -7.03 -6.89 -20.26
CA ALA A 24 -5.81 -7.34 -19.62
C ALA A 24 -5.12 -6.21 -18.82
N LEU A 25 -5.04 -5.01 -19.40
CA LEU A 25 -4.50 -3.82 -18.73
C LEU A 25 -5.32 -3.44 -17.50
N LYS A 26 -6.66 -3.43 -17.60
CA LYS A 26 -7.55 -3.19 -16.45
C LYS A 26 -7.35 -4.21 -15.34
N ARG A 27 -7.19 -5.50 -15.69
CA ARG A 27 -6.91 -6.56 -14.71
C ARG A 27 -5.56 -6.34 -14.02
N LEU A 28 -4.51 -6.06 -14.78
CA LEU A 28 -3.19 -5.76 -14.21
C LEU A 28 -3.24 -4.56 -13.26
N TYR A 29 -3.89 -3.47 -13.67
CA TYR A 29 -4.09 -2.30 -12.83
C TYR A 29 -4.85 -2.62 -11.53
N SER A 30 -5.92 -3.42 -11.62
CA SER A 30 -6.69 -3.83 -10.43
C SER A 30 -5.88 -4.67 -9.45
N ILE A 31 -4.98 -5.53 -9.95
CA ILE A 31 -4.08 -6.34 -9.11
C ILE A 31 -3.05 -5.45 -8.42
N ILE A 32 -2.48 -4.48 -9.14
CA ILE A 32 -1.53 -3.52 -8.56
C ILE A 32 -2.20 -2.73 -7.42
N LEU A 33 -3.43 -2.24 -7.64
CA LEU A 33 -4.19 -1.53 -6.60
C LEU A 33 -4.47 -2.43 -5.38
N ALA A 34 -4.89 -3.67 -5.60
CA ALA A 34 -5.14 -4.62 -4.51
C ALA A 34 -3.84 -4.91 -3.71
N ASN A 35 -2.71 -5.06 -4.39
CA ASN A 35 -1.42 -5.25 -3.74
C ASN A 35 -0.99 -4.00 -2.95
N GLN A 36 -1.18 -2.80 -3.49
CA GLN A 36 -0.91 -1.55 -2.78
C GLN A 36 -1.73 -1.44 -1.49
N GLU A 37 -3.02 -1.78 -1.54
CA GLU A 37 -3.89 -1.75 -0.36
C GLU A 37 -3.52 -2.84 0.66
N GLY A 38 -3.13 -4.02 0.19
CA GLY A 38 -2.57 -5.08 1.02
C GLY A 38 -1.28 -4.65 1.74
N THR A 39 -0.32 -4.08 1.00
CA THR A 39 0.92 -3.55 1.57
C THR A 39 0.65 -2.43 2.57
N LYS A 40 -0.26 -1.50 2.25
CA LYS A 40 -0.68 -0.44 3.19
C LYS A 40 -1.24 -1.03 4.49
N THR A 41 -2.07 -2.05 4.39
CA THR A 41 -2.66 -2.74 5.55
C THR A 41 -1.58 -3.42 6.40
N LEU A 42 -0.60 -4.07 5.77
CA LEU A 42 0.54 -4.69 6.48
C LEU A 42 1.40 -3.64 7.20
N LEU A 43 1.72 -2.53 6.54
CA LEU A 43 2.48 -1.44 7.15
C LEU A 43 1.73 -0.81 8.33
N ARG A 44 0.41 -0.62 8.18
CA ARG A 44 -0.47 -0.17 9.28
C ARG A 44 -0.43 -1.15 10.45
N SER A 45 -0.50 -2.46 10.20
CA SER A 45 -0.39 -3.48 11.25
C SER A 45 0.95 -3.39 11.96
N ARG A 46 2.04 -3.16 11.22
CA ARG A 46 3.37 -2.97 11.81
C ARG A 46 3.42 -1.73 12.72
N LEU A 47 2.84 -0.61 12.30
CA LEU A 47 2.72 0.58 13.16
C LEU A 47 1.94 0.27 14.44
N TYR A 48 0.84 -0.46 14.33
CA TYR A 48 0.04 -0.91 15.47
C TYR A 48 0.86 -1.81 16.42
N ASP A 49 1.62 -2.77 15.88
CA ASP A 49 2.45 -3.67 16.70
C ASP A 49 3.55 -2.92 17.45
N ILE A 50 4.18 -1.94 16.81
CA ILE A 50 5.18 -1.10 17.46
C ILE A 50 4.52 -0.25 18.55
N HIS A 51 3.36 0.35 18.25
CA HIS A 51 2.57 1.13 19.20
C HIS A 51 2.18 0.32 20.42
N GLU A 52 1.59 -0.87 20.23
CA GLU A 52 1.16 -1.74 21.31
C GLU A 52 2.34 -2.11 22.24
N ARG A 53 3.51 -2.39 21.66
CA ARG A 53 4.72 -2.66 22.45
C ARG A 53 5.19 -1.44 23.22
N THR A 54 5.18 -0.26 22.60
CA THR A 54 5.56 1.01 23.23
C THR A 54 4.62 1.36 24.39
N VAL A 55 3.31 1.16 24.23
CA VAL A 55 2.32 1.35 25.29
C VAL A 55 2.55 0.37 26.44
N LYS A 56 2.90 -0.90 26.15
CA LYS A 56 3.21 -1.90 27.18
C LYS A 56 4.50 -1.59 27.95
N THR A 57 5.54 -1.08 27.30
CA THR A 57 6.83 -0.78 27.96
C THR A 57 6.87 0.61 28.57
N GLY A 58 6.04 1.54 28.11
CA GLY A 58 6.04 2.95 28.52
C GLY A 58 7.20 3.76 27.93
N TYR A 59 8.07 3.16 27.13
CA TYR A 59 9.19 3.83 26.45
C TYR A 59 9.47 3.20 25.08
N CYS A 60 10.05 3.98 24.16
CA CYS A 60 10.44 3.54 22.82
C CYS A 60 11.90 3.96 22.51
N PRO A 61 12.84 2.99 22.39
CA PRO A 61 14.22 3.28 22.01
C PRO A 61 14.34 4.01 20.66
N ASP A 62 15.41 4.80 20.47
CA ASP A 62 15.62 5.59 19.25
C ASP A 62 15.67 4.73 17.96
N ASP A 63 16.26 3.54 18.02
CA ASP A 63 16.30 2.62 16.87
C ASP A 63 14.90 2.23 16.41
N ARG A 64 13.97 2.04 17.36
CA ARG A 64 12.57 1.72 17.10
C ARG A 64 11.81 2.92 16.58
N LYS A 65 12.14 4.14 17.02
CA LYS A 65 11.55 5.37 16.46
C LYS A 65 11.96 5.55 14.99
N ARG A 66 13.23 5.31 14.65
CA ARG A 66 13.72 5.35 13.26
C ARG A 66 13.04 4.28 12.39
N GLU A 67 12.88 3.07 12.91
CA GLU A 67 12.11 2.02 12.22
C GLU A 67 10.66 2.47 11.96
N THR A 68 10.02 3.04 12.98
CA THR A 68 8.64 3.53 12.88
C THR A 68 8.51 4.63 11.83
N GLU A 69 9.47 5.55 11.74
CA GLU A 69 9.52 6.60 10.72
C GLU A 69 9.63 6.04 9.31
N GLN A 70 10.46 5.01 9.09
CA GLN A 70 10.58 4.34 7.80
C GLN A 70 9.26 3.65 7.39
N VAL A 71 8.64 2.92 8.33
CA VAL A 71 7.35 2.25 8.10
C VAL A 71 6.25 3.28 7.81
N TYR A 72 6.20 4.35 8.60
CA TYR A 72 5.22 5.42 8.42
C TYR A 72 5.39 6.14 7.09
N THR A 73 6.61 6.46 6.68
CA THR A 73 6.90 7.12 5.40
C THR A 73 6.40 6.27 4.23
N ALA A 74 6.69 4.96 4.24
CA ALA A 74 6.21 4.04 3.22
C ALA A 74 4.67 3.92 3.21
N TYR A 75 4.05 3.86 4.40
CA TYR A 75 2.59 3.83 4.54
C TYR A 75 1.93 5.11 4.03
N HIS A 76 2.48 6.28 4.37
CA HIS A 76 1.96 7.57 3.97
C HIS A 76 2.05 7.76 2.44
N ALA A 77 3.15 7.33 1.82
CA ALA A 77 3.35 7.36 0.38
C ALA A 77 2.30 6.52 -0.40
N LEU A 78 1.74 5.47 0.21
CA LEU A 78 0.67 4.66 -0.39
C LEU A 78 -0.74 5.27 -0.21
N GLY A 79 -0.85 6.48 0.33
CA GLY A 79 -2.13 7.12 0.65
C GLY A 79 -2.66 6.71 2.01
N GLY A 80 -1.78 6.72 3.01
CA GLY A 80 -2.09 6.32 4.38
C GLY A 80 -3.28 7.10 4.99
N ASN A 81 -4.07 6.40 5.78
CA ASN A 81 -5.23 6.92 6.51
C ASN A 81 -4.82 7.47 7.89
N GLY A 82 -5.57 8.46 8.40
CA GLY A 82 -5.23 9.24 9.61
C GLY A 82 -4.99 8.42 10.88
N VAL A 83 -5.54 7.21 10.99
CA VAL A 83 -5.35 6.33 12.15
C VAL A 83 -3.91 5.81 12.26
N GLY A 84 -3.22 5.53 11.14
CA GLY A 84 -1.80 5.15 11.19
C GLY A 84 -0.88 6.31 11.63
N THR A 85 -1.28 7.54 11.32
CA THR A 85 -0.59 8.77 11.75
C THR A 85 -0.69 8.98 13.26
N GLN A 86 -1.82 8.64 13.88
CA GLN A 86 -1.99 8.72 15.33
C GLN A 86 -0.99 7.79 16.06
N TYR A 87 -0.91 6.52 15.65
CA TYR A 87 0.05 5.57 16.22
C TYR A 87 1.49 6.06 16.08
N TYR A 88 1.85 6.58 14.92
CA TYR A 88 3.19 7.14 14.68
C TYR A 88 3.52 8.29 15.64
N GLN A 89 2.60 9.24 15.81
CA GLN A 89 2.78 10.37 16.72
C GLN A 89 2.93 9.90 18.17
N GLU A 90 2.09 8.97 18.62
CA GLU A 90 2.15 8.41 19.97
C GLU A 90 3.48 7.67 20.23
N ILE A 91 3.98 6.90 19.25
CA ILE A 91 5.29 6.23 19.36
C ILE A 91 6.44 7.23 19.45
N LEU A 92 6.40 8.31 18.65
CA LEU A 92 7.46 9.32 18.66
C LEU A 92 7.49 10.12 19.96
N ASN A 93 6.32 10.41 20.52
CA ASN A 93 6.17 11.14 21.77
C ASN A 93 6.51 10.30 23.01
N ALA A 94 6.59 8.97 22.88
CA ALA A 94 7.00 8.11 23.98
C ALA A 94 8.44 8.43 24.44
N PRO A 95 8.75 8.36 25.74
CA PRO A 95 10.10 8.60 26.24
C PRO A 95 11.08 7.55 25.70
N VAL A 96 12.34 7.92 25.52
CA VAL A 96 13.38 7.04 24.92
C VAL A 96 13.89 6.01 25.93
N CYS A 97 13.87 6.37 27.21
CA CYS A 97 14.31 5.55 28.33
C CYS A 97 13.17 5.51 29.34
N ALA A 98 12.91 4.36 29.98
CA ALA A 98 12.12 4.35 31.21
C ALA A 98 12.84 5.26 32.21
N GLU A 99 12.16 6.28 32.73
CA GLU A 99 12.71 7.09 33.82
C GLU A 99 13.17 6.14 34.93
N ARG A 100 14.46 6.21 35.29
CA ARG A 100 14.99 5.54 36.48
C ARG A 100 14.38 6.27 37.69
N GLY A 101 13.23 5.79 38.15
CA GLY A 101 12.79 5.96 39.53
C GLY A 101 13.71 5.20 40.47
#